data_AF-A0A392Q1V6-F1
#
_entry.id   AF-A0A392Q1V6-F1
#
_cell.length_a   1.000
_cell.length_b   1.000
_cell.length_c   1.000
_cell.angle_alpha   90.00
_cell.angle_beta   90.00
_cell.angle_gamma   90.00
#
_symmetry.space_group_name_H-M   'P 1'
#
loop_
_entity.id
_entity.type
_entity.pdbx_description
1 polymer ?
#
loop_
_entity_poly.entity_id
_entity_poly.type
_entity_poly.pdbx_seq_one_letter_code
_entity_poly.pdbx_strand_id
1 'polypeptide(L)'
;MRRRQMGDEELQVMQHLRGVSMGAGVLPTASDHKDYSDGEMTYMRARFERVIGSKDSEAYYMINPDNNINNGAQGPEFSIFFVRAQ
;
A
#
# COMPACT_ATOMS: atom_id res chain seq x y z
N MET A 1 -4.06 19.81 -2.53
CA MET A 1 -3.60 18.48 -3.00
C MET A 1 -3.03 18.64 -4.40
N ARG A 2 -1.78 18.22 -4.64
CA ARG A 2 -1.22 18.20 -6.01
C ARG A 2 -1.83 16.99 -6.72
N ARG A 3 -2.55 17.19 -7.82
CA ARG A 3 -3.07 16.08 -8.64
C ARG A 3 -1.86 15.40 -9.28
N ARG A 4 -1.52 14.18 -8.83
CA ARG A 4 -0.52 13.36 -9.51
C ARG A 4 -1.11 12.93 -10.85
N GLN A 5 -0.37 13.12 -11.95
CA GLN A 5 -0.69 12.42 -13.20
C GLN A 5 -0.42 10.94 -12.93
N MET A 6 -1.47 10.11 -13.03
CA MET A 6 -1.31 8.66 -13.02
C MET A 6 -0.99 8.21 -14.44
N GLY A 7 -0.01 7.32 -14.60
CA GLY A 7 0.27 6.62 -15.85
C GLY A 7 -0.79 5.55 -16.15
N ASP A 8 -0.77 5.02 -17.37
CA ASP A 8 -1.76 4.02 -17.83
C ASP A 8 -1.70 2.73 -16.98
N GLU A 9 -0.51 2.30 -16.57
CA GLU A 9 -0.32 1.16 -15.68
C GLU A 9 -0.98 1.37 -14.31
N GLU A 10 -0.73 2.53 -13.69
CA GLU A 10 -1.35 2.89 -12.41
C GLU A 10 -2.87 2.94 -12.53
N LEU A 11 -3.39 3.47 -13.64
CA LEU A 11 -4.83 3.50 -13.91
C LEU A 11 -5.41 2.08 -14.01
N GLN A 12 -4.73 1.17 -14.70
CA GLN A 12 -5.13 -0.23 -14.83
C GLN A 12 -5.16 -0.93 -13.47
N VAL A 13 -4.15 -0.71 -12.63
CA VAL A 13 -4.12 -1.23 -11.26
C VAL A 13 -5.30 -0.72 -10.44
N MET A 14 -5.59 0.59 -10.51
CA MET A 14 -6.71 1.19 -9.80
C MET A 14 -8.07 0.66 -10.27
N GLN A 15 -8.20 0.31 -11.56
CA GLN A 15 -9.41 -0.33 -12.09
C GLN A 15 -9.59 -1.75 -11.54
N HIS A 16 -8.52 -2.56 -11.52
CA HIS A 16 -8.58 -3.92 -10.95
C HIS A 16 -8.96 -3.90 -9.47
N LEU A 17 -8.44 -2.92 -8.72
CA LEU A 17 -8.68 -2.81 -7.28
C LEU A 17 -9.97 -2.07 -6.92
N ARG A 18 -10.81 -1.63 -7.88
CA ARG A 18 -11.98 -0.78 -7.60
C ARG A 18 -12.94 -1.39 -6.56
N GLY A 19 -13.13 -2.70 -6.57
CA GLY A 19 -14.00 -3.43 -5.62
C GLY A 19 -13.29 -3.93 -4.36
N VAL A 20 -11.97 -3.80 -4.28
CA VAL A 20 -11.18 -4.30 -3.14
C VAL A 20 -11.14 -3.22 -2.07
N SER A 21 -11.68 -3.47 -0.89
CA SER A 21 -11.61 -2.50 0.21
C SER A 21 -10.31 -2.63 1.01
N MET A 22 -9.96 -3.86 1.36
CA MET A 22 -8.72 -4.24 2.03
C MET A 22 -8.30 -5.65 1.57
N GLY A 23 -7.03 -6.01 1.73
CA GLY A 23 -6.48 -7.32 1.39
C GLY A 23 -5.08 -7.25 0.77
N ALA A 24 -4.53 -8.41 0.43
CA ALA A 24 -3.30 -8.52 -0.35
C ALA A 24 -3.48 -9.63 -1.40
N GLY A 25 -2.73 -9.57 -2.49
CA GLY A 25 -2.80 -10.57 -3.55
C GLY A 25 -1.87 -10.27 -4.72
N VAL A 26 -2.08 -10.95 -5.84
CA VAL A 26 -1.37 -10.71 -7.10
C VAL A 26 -2.32 -10.12 -8.14
N LEU A 27 -1.81 -9.20 -8.94
CA LEU A 27 -2.48 -8.61 -10.09
C LEU A 27 -1.71 -9.03 -11.36
N PRO A 28 -2.43 -9.36 -12.44
CA PRO A 28 -1.81 -9.58 -13.73
C PRO A 28 -1.23 -8.25 -14.25
N THR A 29 0.05 -8.22 -14.62
CA THR A 29 0.62 -7.04 -15.30
C THR A 29 0.40 -7.14 -16.80
N ALA A 30 0.07 -6.03 -17.45
CA ALA A 30 -0.09 -5.98 -18.91
C ALA A 30 1.24 -5.79 -19.66
N SER A 31 2.35 -5.69 -18.94
CA SER A 31 3.65 -5.34 -19.51
C SER A 31 4.39 -6.58 -20.01
N ASP A 32 4.78 -6.58 -21.29
CA ASP A 32 5.81 -7.47 -21.87
C ASP A 32 7.22 -7.26 -21.27
N HIS A 33 7.35 -6.48 -20.20
CA HIS A 33 8.59 -6.23 -19.49
C HIS A 33 9.00 -7.46 -18.67
N LYS A 34 9.85 -8.29 -19.30
CA LYS A 34 10.48 -9.52 -18.77
C LYS A 34 11.34 -9.35 -17.50
N ASP A 35 11.42 -8.16 -16.92
CA ASP A 35 12.35 -7.85 -15.83
C ASP A 35 11.71 -7.88 -14.44
N TYR A 36 10.38 -7.94 -14.34
CA TYR A 36 9.66 -8.24 -13.11
C TYR A 36 9.22 -9.70 -13.16
N SER A 37 9.71 -10.50 -12.21
CA SER A 37 9.38 -11.91 -12.00
C SER A 37 7.99 -12.29 -12.52
N ASP A 38 7.96 -13.01 -13.64
CA ASP A 38 6.81 -13.74 -14.20
C ASP A 38 5.54 -12.93 -14.53
N GLY A 39 5.60 -11.60 -14.64
CA GLY A 39 4.42 -10.79 -15.00
C GLY A 39 3.36 -10.69 -13.90
N GLU A 40 3.73 -10.96 -12.64
CA GLU A 40 2.85 -10.88 -11.49
C GLU A 40 3.23 -9.70 -10.59
N MET A 41 2.28 -8.78 -10.35
CA MET A 41 2.47 -7.68 -9.40
C MET A 41 1.74 -8.00 -8.10
N THR A 42 2.47 -8.13 -7.00
CA THR A 42 1.84 -8.24 -5.67
C THR A 42 1.33 -6.88 -5.21
N TYR A 43 0.17 -6.87 -4.55
CA TYR A 43 -0.44 -5.68 -4.00
C TYR A 43 -0.89 -5.91 -2.56
N MET A 44 -0.94 -4.81 -1.80
CA MET A 44 -1.60 -4.74 -0.50
C MET A 44 -2.44 -3.47 -0.44
N ARG A 45 -3.70 -3.60 -0.01
CA ARG A 45 -4.62 -2.50 0.24
C ARG A 45 -5.10 -2.62 1.69
N ALA A 46 -4.86 -1.59 2.49
CA ALA A 46 -5.33 -1.54 3.86
C ALA A 46 -5.54 -0.09 4.28
N ARG A 47 -6.13 0.10 5.46
CA ARG A 47 -6.17 1.42 6.10
C ARG A 47 -4.87 1.63 6.84
N PHE A 48 -4.22 2.77 6.61
CA PHE A 48 -2.98 3.14 7.30
C PHE A 48 -3.14 4.46 8.04
N GLU A 49 -2.53 4.55 9.22
CA GLU A 49 -2.26 5.83 9.88
C GLU A 49 -0.87 6.32 9.47
N ARG A 50 -0.79 7.54 8.93
CA ARG A 50 0.47 8.17 8.54
C ARG A 50 0.99 9.05 9.67
N VAL A 51 2.24 8.83 10.08
CA VAL A 51 2.96 9.64 11.06
C VAL A 51 4.22 10.23 10.42
N ILE A 52 4.37 11.54 10.48
CA ILE A 52 5.54 12.24 9.97
C ILE A 52 6.54 12.40 11.12
N GLY A 53 7.68 11.73 11.03
CA GLY A 53 8.72 11.81 12.07
C GLY A 53 9.59 13.05 11.91
N SER A 54 9.98 13.37 10.67
CA SER A 54 10.78 14.55 10.33
C SER A 54 10.47 15.02 8.91
N LYS A 55 11.21 16.03 8.42
CA LYS A 55 11.14 16.46 7.01
C LYS A 55 11.40 15.31 6.03
N ASP A 56 12.24 14.37 6.45
CA ASP A 56 12.79 13.33 5.58
C ASP A 56 12.32 11.92 5.98
N SER A 57 11.47 11.79 7.00
CA SER A 57 10.98 10.49 7.48
C SER A 57 9.48 10.46 7.75
N GLU A 58 8.84 9.37 7.33
CA GLU A 58 7.43 9.07 7.60
C GLU A 58 7.21 7.57 7.84
N ALA A 59 6.22 7.26 8.67
CA ALA A 59 5.78 5.90 8.98
C ALA A 59 4.30 5.73 8.63
N TYR A 60 3.92 4.53 8.19
CA TYR A 60 2.54 4.12 7.95
C TYR A 60 2.24 2.88 8.78
N TYR A 61 1.30 3.01 9.72
CA TYR A 61 0.86 1.93 10.60
C TYR A 61 -0.41 1.29 10.06
N MET A 62 -0.40 0.00 9.79
CA MET A 62 -1.59 -0.71 9.32
C MET A 62 -2.63 -0.81 10.45
N ILE A 63 -3.85 -0.37 10.17
CA ILE A 63 -4.97 -0.45 11.10
C ILE A 63 -5.72 -1.75 10.83
N ASN A 64 -5.65 -2.69 11.77
CA ASN A 64 -6.47 -3.91 11.72
C ASN A 64 -7.93 -3.55 12.05
N PRO A 65 -8.92 -3.85 11.20
CA PRO A 65 -10.34 -3.58 11.50
C PRO A 65 -10.86 -4.30 12.75
N ASP A 66 -10.24 -5.41 13.13
CA ASP A 66 -10.65 -6.25 14.27
C ASP A 66 -10.00 -5.83 15.59
N ASN A 67 -9.24 -4.72 15.62
CA ASN A 67 -8.59 -4.17 16.81
C ASN A 67 -9.58 -3.51 17.79
N ASN A 68 -10.63 -4.24 18.17
CA ASN A 68 -11.48 -3.85 19.29
C ASN A 68 -10.63 -3.78 20.57
N ILE A 69 -10.73 -2.64 21.28
CA ILE A 69 -10.15 -2.35 22.61
C ILE A 69 -10.35 -3.51 23.62
N ASN A 70 -11.39 -4.33 23.46
CA ASN A 70 -11.71 -5.46 24.32
C ASN A 70 -10.81 -6.70 24.15
N ASN A 71 -10.00 -6.78 23.08
CA ASN A 71 -9.21 -8.00 22.74
C ASN A 71 -7.69 -7.86 22.95
N GLY A 72 -7.21 -6.83 23.65
CA GLY A 72 -5.83 -6.78 24.17
C GLY A 72 -4.70 -6.60 23.14
N ALA A 73 -4.99 -6.56 21.85
CA ALA A 73 -3.99 -6.25 20.82
C ALA A 73 -3.69 -4.74 20.79
N GLN A 74 -2.71 -4.31 21.59
CA GLN A 74 -2.24 -2.92 21.64
C GLN A 74 -1.15 -2.69 20.59
N GLY A 75 -1.51 -2.53 19.32
CA GLY A 75 -0.58 -2.01 18.32
C GLY A 75 -0.83 -2.47 16.88
N PRO A 76 -0.23 -1.79 15.90
CA PRO A 76 -0.27 -2.20 14.50
C PRO A 76 0.56 -3.46 14.29
N GLU A 77 -0.02 -4.49 13.66
CA GLU A 77 0.68 -5.74 13.32
C GLU A 77 1.76 -5.55 12.24
N PHE A 78 1.61 -4.51 11.41
CA PHE A 78 2.52 -4.20 10.30
C PHE A 78 2.73 -2.69 10.17
N SER A 79 3.98 -2.29 9.91
CA SER A 79 4.37 -0.89 9.74
C SER A 79 5.36 -0.74 8.58
N ILE A 80 5.23 0.32 7.80
CA ILE A 80 6.17 0.68 6.72
C ILE A 80 6.82 2.02 7.05
N PHE A 81 8.13 2.10 6.95
CA PHE A 81 8.90 3.31 7.23
C PHE A 81 9.67 3.77 5.99
N PHE A 82 9.54 5.05 5.65
CA PHE A 82 10.24 5.67 4.55
C PHE A 82 11.21 6.74 5.07
N VAL A 83 12.44 6.71 4.56
CA VAL A 83 13.45 7.75 4.75
C VAL A 83 13.93 8.19 3.38
N ARG A 84 14.02 9.51 3.15
CA ARG A 84 14.65 10.03 1.94
C ARG A 84 16.17 9.96 2.10
N ALA A 85 16.85 9.26 1.19
CA ALA A 85 18.29 9.38 1.03
C ALA A 85 18.62 10.79 0.49
N GLN A 86 19.66 11.42 1.03
CA GLN A 86 20.17 12.72 0.59
C GLN A 86 20.98 12.59 -0.70
#